data_AF-A0A381X5K6-F1
#
_entry.id   AF-A0A381X5K6-F1
#
_cell.length_a   1.000
_cell.length_b   1.000
_cell.length_c   1.000
_cell.angle_alpha   90.00
_cell.angle_beta   90.00
_cell.angle_gamma   90.00
#
_symmetry.space_group_name_H-M   'P 1'
#
loop_
_entity.id
_entity.type
_entity.pdbx_description
1 polymer ?
#
loop_
_entity_poly.entity_id
_entity_poly.type
_entity_poly.pdbx_seq_one_letter_code
_entity_poly.pdbx_strand_id
1 'polypeptide(L)'
;MYVSSDHPVIFACIEQLLGLNVGTTIFAHWKSDTTPTLLMESVFVLECLAPAKLNADRFLPPTPIRVVTNHRGKSEFGEDGKFIKLPNTLKNGPGHLIPDYSEIKKLIQPMAQANESLASKQASVLKQFATGVMLEKLSSEIQRLESLAKVNATIRPEELSLLKKELANLKNSLDQARVRLDSIRLIWRGSMERLRN
;
A
#
# COMPACT_ATOMS: atom_id res chain seq x y z
N MET A 1 24.47 19.69 -14.49
CA MET A 1 23.50 19.41 -13.40
C MET A 1 23.29 17.92 -13.35
N TYR A 2 23.58 17.27 -12.23
CA TYR A 2 23.41 15.82 -12.05
C TYR A 2 22.06 15.58 -11.37
N VAL A 3 21.17 14.83 -12.03
CA VAL A 3 19.84 14.52 -11.50
C VAL A 3 19.86 13.07 -11.01
N SER A 4 19.83 12.88 -9.69
CA SER A 4 19.62 11.58 -9.04
C SER A 4 18.20 11.48 -8.47
N SER A 5 17.82 10.30 -7.96
CA SER A 5 16.57 10.10 -7.21
C SER A 5 16.41 11.05 -6.03
N ASP A 6 17.52 11.45 -5.43
CA ASP A 6 17.57 12.33 -4.26
C ASP A 6 17.59 13.82 -4.65
N HIS A 7 17.49 14.12 -5.95
CA HIS A 7 17.51 15.49 -6.43
C HIS A 7 16.18 16.20 -6.05
N PRO A 8 16.22 17.43 -5.48
CA PRO A 8 15.02 18.14 -5.01
C PRO A 8 13.92 18.29 -6.08
N VAL A 9 14.30 18.44 -7.34
CA VAL A 9 13.34 18.52 -8.46
C VAL A 9 12.56 17.22 -8.64
N ILE A 10 13.20 16.06 -8.52
CA ILE A 10 12.51 14.77 -8.64
C ILE A 10 11.53 14.60 -7.47
N PHE A 11 11.96 14.92 -6.26
CA PHE A 11 11.10 14.89 -5.08
C PHE A 11 9.88 15.81 -5.24
N ALA A 12 10.08 17.05 -5.69
CA ALA A 12 8.99 17.99 -5.93
C ALA A 12 7.99 17.49 -6.99
N CYS A 13 8.47 16.86 -8.06
CA CYS A 13 7.60 16.26 -9.08
C CYS A 13 6.80 15.06 -8.54
N ILE A 14 7.42 14.21 -7.71
CA ILE A 14 6.74 13.06 -7.07
C ILE A 14 5.68 13.55 -6.10
N GLU A 15 6.00 14.50 -5.22
CA GLU A 15 5.04 15.10 -4.28
C GLU A 15 3.86 15.74 -5.02
N GLN A 16 4.14 16.47 -6.09
CA GLN A 16 3.08 17.02 -6.93
C GLN A 16 2.18 15.92 -7.51
N LEU A 17 2.77 14.85 -8.06
CA LEU A 17 2.03 13.73 -8.64
C LEU A 17 1.18 13.00 -7.60
N LEU A 18 1.72 12.73 -6.41
CA LEU A 18 1.01 12.09 -5.30
C LEU A 18 -0.12 12.97 -4.74
N GLY A 19 -0.01 14.30 -4.88
CA GLY A 19 -1.07 15.24 -4.53
C GLY A 19 -2.20 15.32 -5.56
N LEU A 20 -2.05 14.73 -6.75
CA LEU A 20 -3.10 14.73 -7.76
C LEU A 20 -4.12 13.62 -7.49
N ASN A 21 -5.41 13.96 -7.60
CA ASN A 21 -6.49 12.97 -7.58
C ASN A 21 -6.65 12.22 -8.92
N VAL A 22 -5.79 12.50 -9.90
CA VAL A 22 -5.85 11.89 -11.23
C VAL A 22 -5.43 10.43 -11.15
N GLY A 23 -6.26 9.55 -11.69
CA GLY A 23 -5.99 8.11 -11.72
C GLY A 23 -6.40 7.35 -10.45
N THR A 24 -7.00 8.03 -9.46
CA THR A 24 -7.53 7.41 -8.23
C THR A 24 -8.74 6.52 -8.49
N THR A 25 -9.59 6.87 -9.47
CA THR A 25 -10.76 6.08 -9.85
C THR A 25 -10.85 5.93 -11.36
N ILE A 26 -10.79 4.70 -11.86
CA ILE A 26 -10.83 4.42 -13.31
C ILE A 26 -11.81 3.27 -13.59
N PHE A 27 -12.58 3.40 -14.67
CA PHE A 27 -13.25 2.26 -15.29
C PHE A 27 -12.50 1.86 -16.56
N ALA A 28 -12.08 0.61 -16.64
CA ALA A 28 -11.31 0.07 -17.75
C ALA A 28 -12.07 -1.06 -18.44
N HIS A 29 -11.89 -1.15 -19.74
CA HIS A 29 -12.33 -2.25 -20.57
C HIS A 29 -11.14 -3.13 -20.93
N TRP A 30 -11.24 -4.40 -20.60
CA TRP A 30 -10.34 -5.45 -21.04
C TRP A 30 -11.07 -6.33 -22.05
N LYS A 31 -10.78 -6.11 -23.34
CA LYS A 31 -11.32 -6.95 -24.42
C LYS A 31 -10.74 -8.36 -24.29
N SER A 32 -11.63 -9.34 -24.12
CA SER A 32 -11.32 -10.77 -23.98
C SER A 32 -12.51 -11.57 -24.48
N ASP A 33 -12.26 -12.68 -25.16
CA ASP A 33 -13.31 -13.59 -25.67
C ASP A 33 -13.79 -14.58 -24.59
N THR A 34 -13.21 -14.51 -23.40
CA THR A 34 -13.59 -15.30 -22.22
C THR A 34 -14.96 -14.88 -21.66
N THR A 35 -15.49 -15.70 -20.73
CA THR A 35 -16.68 -15.35 -19.96
C THR A 35 -16.57 -13.95 -19.35
N PRO A 36 -17.57 -13.07 -19.56
CA PRO A 36 -17.55 -11.73 -19.01
C PRO A 36 -17.45 -11.75 -17.48
N THR A 37 -16.56 -10.94 -16.94
CA THR A 37 -16.42 -10.79 -15.49
C THR A 37 -16.04 -9.36 -15.13
N LEU A 38 -16.55 -8.90 -14.00
CA LEU A 38 -16.17 -7.65 -13.39
C LEU A 38 -15.02 -7.92 -12.41
N LEU A 39 -13.92 -7.18 -12.56
CA LEU A 39 -12.79 -7.19 -11.65
C LEU A 39 -12.66 -5.84 -10.96
N MET A 40 -12.17 -5.85 -9.73
CA MET A 40 -11.81 -4.64 -8.99
C MET A 40 -10.37 -4.76 -8.55
N GLU A 41 -9.53 -3.91 -9.11
CA GLU A 41 -8.19 -3.64 -8.63
C GLU A 41 -8.26 -2.49 -7.64
N SER A 42 -7.71 -2.69 -6.44
CA SER A 42 -7.60 -1.65 -5.42
C SER A 42 -6.16 -1.58 -4.96
N VAL A 43 -5.62 -0.37 -4.88
CA VAL A 43 -4.33 -0.10 -4.27
C VAL A 43 -4.59 0.58 -2.95
N PHE A 44 -4.15 -0.07 -1.89
CA PHE A 44 -4.13 0.49 -0.54
C PHE A 44 -2.70 0.91 -0.21
N VAL A 45 -2.53 1.83 0.73
CA VAL A 45 -1.23 2.24 1.26
C VAL A 45 -1.23 1.96 2.75
N LEU A 46 -0.27 1.14 3.20
CA LEU A 46 0.04 0.97 4.61
C LEU A 46 0.96 2.12 5.03
N GLU A 47 0.46 3.00 5.90
CA GLU A 47 1.17 4.19 6.36
C GLU A 47 1.24 4.23 7.89
N CYS A 48 2.36 4.73 8.42
CA CYS A 48 2.56 4.97 9.84
C CYS A 48 2.45 6.47 10.12
N LEU A 49 1.46 6.88 10.92
CA LEU A 49 1.32 8.29 11.33
C LEU A 49 2.23 8.56 12.54
N ALA A 50 3.49 8.88 12.26
CA ALA A 50 4.49 9.20 13.27
C ALA A 50 5.03 10.63 13.07
N PRO A 51 5.43 11.33 14.16
CA PRO A 51 6.21 12.55 14.02
C PRO A 51 7.49 12.30 13.22
N ALA A 52 7.83 13.21 12.30
CA ALA A 52 9.02 13.09 11.44
C ALA A 52 10.31 12.79 12.22
N LYS A 53 10.43 13.30 13.47
CA LYS A 53 11.57 13.05 14.35
C LYS A 53 11.81 11.56 14.68
N LEU A 54 10.77 10.71 14.61
CA LEU A 54 10.90 9.27 14.86
C LEU A 54 11.43 8.51 13.65
N ASN A 55 11.40 9.09 12.44
CA ASN A 55 11.85 8.45 11.20
C ASN A 55 11.25 7.03 11.01
N ALA A 56 9.95 6.87 11.29
CA ALA A 56 9.26 5.57 11.19
C ALA A 56 9.33 4.97 9.77
N ASP A 57 9.41 5.83 8.76
CA ASP A 57 9.56 5.47 7.33
C ASP A 57 10.82 4.64 7.05
N ARG A 58 11.83 4.67 7.93
CA ARG A 58 13.01 3.80 7.83
C ARG A 58 12.66 2.31 7.97
N PHE A 59 11.58 1.99 8.67
CA PHE A 59 11.13 0.61 8.91
C PHE A 59 9.84 0.28 8.18
N LEU A 60 8.91 1.25 8.11
CA LEU A 60 7.64 1.10 7.44
C LEU A 60 7.34 2.36 6.60
N PRO A 61 8.00 2.52 5.45
CA PRO A 61 7.64 3.60 4.52
C PRO A 61 6.21 3.36 3.99
N PRO A 62 5.54 4.38 3.42
CA PRO A 62 4.24 4.22 2.77
C PRO A 62 4.28 3.08 1.74
N THR A 63 3.72 1.93 2.10
CA THR A 63 3.90 0.69 1.34
C THR A 63 2.61 0.36 0.60
N PRO A 64 2.62 0.35 -0.74
CA PRO A 64 1.43 0.02 -1.52
C PRO A 64 1.11 -1.48 -1.45
N ILE A 65 -0.16 -1.79 -1.20
CA ILE A 65 -0.74 -3.13 -1.17
C ILE A 65 -1.80 -3.17 -2.27
N ARG A 66 -1.45 -3.84 -3.38
CA ARG A 66 -2.35 -4.05 -4.51
C ARG A 66 -3.16 -5.32 -4.30
N VAL A 67 -4.47 -5.23 -4.45
CA VAL A 67 -5.42 -6.36 -4.40
C VAL A 67 -6.27 -6.35 -5.66
N VAL A 68 -6.50 -7.53 -6.24
CA VAL A 68 -7.39 -7.71 -7.39
C VAL A 68 -8.38 -8.83 -7.10
N THR A 69 -9.68 -8.52 -7.16
CA THR A 69 -10.75 -9.50 -6.97
C THR A 69 -11.75 -9.49 -8.11
N ASN A 70 -12.49 -10.59 -8.26
CA ASN A 70 -13.64 -10.68 -9.16
C ASN A 70 -14.95 -10.27 -8.48
N HIS A 71 -16.04 -10.26 -9.24
CA HIS A 71 -17.40 -9.94 -8.79
C HIS A 71 -17.90 -10.77 -7.60
N ARG A 72 -17.27 -11.91 -7.29
CA ARG A 72 -17.60 -12.75 -6.12
C ARG A 72 -16.72 -12.44 -4.89
N GLY A 73 -15.86 -11.43 -4.97
CA GLY A 73 -14.89 -11.09 -3.92
C GLY A 73 -13.73 -12.08 -3.79
N LYS A 74 -13.51 -12.96 -4.79
CA LYS A 74 -12.38 -13.89 -4.78
C LYS A 74 -11.15 -13.23 -5.40
N SER A 75 -9.99 -13.45 -4.79
CA SER A 75 -8.70 -12.98 -5.31
C SER A 75 -8.40 -13.60 -6.68
N GLU A 76 -7.97 -12.77 -7.62
CA GLU A 76 -7.56 -13.18 -8.96
C GLU A 76 -6.03 -13.19 -9.04
N PHE A 77 -5.45 -14.39 -8.98
CA PHE A 77 -4.01 -14.61 -9.07
C PHE A 77 -3.61 -15.03 -10.48
N GLY A 78 -2.41 -14.61 -10.90
CA GLY A 78 -1.73 -15.15 -12.07
C GLY A 78 -0.97 -16.43 -11.74
N GLU A 79 -0.28 -16.98 -12.75
CA GLU A 79 0.51 -18.21 -12.64
C GLU A 79 1.69 -18.09 -11.67
N ASP A 80 2.16 -16.87 -11.43
CA ASP A 80 3.26 -16.54 -10.52
C ASP A 80 2.82 -16.44 -9.04
N GLY A 81 1.55 -16.73 -8.73
CA GLY A 81 0.98 -16.60 -7.39
C GLY A 81 0.77 -15.15 -6.93
N LYS A 82 1.05 -14.17 -7.79
CA LYS A 82 0.76 -12.74 -7.54
C LYS A 82 -0.58 -12.38 -8.15
N PHE A 83 -1.13 -11.22 -7.78
CA PHE A 83 -2.35 -10.73 -8.44
C PHE A 83 -2.14 -10.58 -9.94
N ILE A 84 -3.17 -10.93 -10.71
CA ILE A 84 -3.14 -10.96 -12.16
C ILE A 84 -2.53 -9.67 -12.75
N LYS A 85 -1.65 -9.84 -13.74
CA LYS A 85 -1.11 -8.73 -14.52
C LYS A 85 -2.17 -8.26 -15.51
N LEU A 86 -2.49 -6.97 -15.45
CA LEU A 86 -3.39 -6.36 -16.43
C LEU A 86 -2.63 -6.15 -17.74
N PRO A 87 -3.20 -6.51 -18.90
CA PRO A 87 -2.51 -6.35 -20.17
C PRO A 87 -2.42 -4.90 -20.61
N ASN A 88 -1.40 -4.59 -21.43
CA ASN A 88 -1.21 -3.26 -22.01
C ASN A 88 -2.31 -2.86 -23.01
N THR A 89 -3.23 -3.79 -23.34
CA THR A 89 -4.37 -3.57 -24.23
C THR A 89 -5.61 -3.02 -23.50
N LEU A 90 -5.52 -2.76 -22.18
CA LEU A 90 -6.58 -2.10 -21.42
C LEU A 90 -6.93 -0.75 -22.06
N LYS A 91 -8.23 -0.51 -22.22
CA LYS A 91 -8.76 0.77 -22.71
C LYS A 91 -9.59 1.44 -21.62
N ASN A 92 -9.69 2.76 -21.65
CA ASN A 92 -10.63 3.46 -20.79
C ASN A 92 -12.06 3.08 -21.19
N GLY A 93 -12.82 2.59 -20.22
CA GLY A 93 -14.25 2.33 -20.39
C GLY A 93 -15.09 3.59 -20.14
N PRO A 94 -16.35 3.61 -20.57
CA PRO A 94 -17.26 4.72 -20.32
C PRO A 94 -17.72 4.73 -18.85
N GLY A 95 -16.87 5.24 -17.94
CA GLY A 95 -17.15 5.24 -16.50
C GLY A 95 -18.42 6.01 -16.10
N HIS A 96 -18.85 6.98 -16.92
CA HIS A 96 -20.09 7.74 -16.71
C HIS A 96 -21.36 6.88 -16.80
N LEU A 97 -21.30 5.70 -17.42
CA LEU A 97 -22.44 4.78 -17.56
C LEU A 97 -22.58 3.81 -16.36
N ILE A 98 -21.58 3.73 -15.48
CA ILE A 98 -21.65 2.84 -14.30
C ILE A 98 -22.92 3.05 -13.45
N PRO A 99 -23.37 4.30 -13.18
CA PRO A 99 -24.59 4.54 -12.41
C PRO A 99 -25.84 3.94 -13.05
N ASP A 100 -25.86 3.80 -14.39
CA ASP A 100 -27.00 3.26 -15.15
C ASP A 100 -27.07 1.73 -15.02
N TYR A 101 -25.95 1.07 -14.74
CA TYR A 101 -25.86 -0.38 -14.54
C TYR A 101 -26.09 -0.76 -13.08
N SER A 102 -27.37 -0.95 -12.72
CA SER A 102 -27.77 -1.28 -11.34
C SER A 102 -27.09 -2.54 -10.77
N GLU A 103 -26.77 -3.53 -11.61
CA GLU A 103 -26.07 -4.75 -11.21
C GLU A 103 -24.62 -4.47 -10.79
N ILE A 104 -23.89 -3.70 -11.60
CA ILE A 104 -22.51 -3.28 -11.31
C ILE A 104 -22.48 -2.46 -10.03
N LYS A 105 -23.41 -1.50 -9.90
CA LYS A 105 -23.51 -0.64 -8.71
C LYS A 105 -23.67 -1.44 -7.42
N LYS A 106 -24.48 -2.50 -7.43
CA LYS A 106 -24.69 -3.39 -6.27
C LYS A 106 -23.45 -4.20 -5.91
N LEU A 107 -22.56 -4.48 -6.87
CA LEU A 107 -21.34 -5.27 -6.66
C LEU A 107 -20.17 -4.43 -6.14
N ILE A 108 -20.14 -3.12 -6.37
CA ILE A 108 -19.01 -2.26 -5.98
C ILE A 108 -18.72 -2.33 -4.48
N GLN A 109 -19.73 -2.13 -3.63
CA GLN A 109 -19.53 -2.10 -2.18
C GLN A 109 -19.07 -3.46 -1.62
N PRO A 110 -19.70 -4.61 -1.95
CA PRO A 110 -19.18 -5.92 -1.55
C PRO A 110 -17.75 -6.21 -2.02
N MET A 111 -17.40 -5.83 -3.26
CA MET A 111 -16.05 -6.02 -3.79
C MET A 111 -15.03 -5.16 -3.06
N ALA A 112 -15.37 -3.91 -2.75
CA ALA A 112 -14.50 -3.00 -1.99
C ALA A 112 -14.23 -3.55 -0.57
N GLN A 113 -15.26 -4.07 0.11
CA GLN A 113 -15.11 -4.71 1.43
C GLN A 113 -14.25 -5.97 1.37
N ALA A 114 -14.40 -6.80 0.33
CA ALA A 114 -13.55 -7.96 0.12
C ALA A 114 -12.08 -7.55 -0.08
N ASN A 115 -11.83 -6.52 -0.89
CA ASN A 115 -10.50 -5.96 -1.13
C ASN A 115 -9.88 -5.39 0.16
N GLU A 116 -10.65 -4.66 0.96
CA GLU A 116 -10.21 -4.10 2.23
C GLU A 116 -9.83 -5.20 3.24
N SER A 117 -10.61 -6.28 3.32
CA SER A 117 -10.30 -7.43 4.17
C SER A 117 -9.00 -8.12 3.75
N LEU A 118 -8.80 -8.33 2.43
CA LEU A 118 -7.58 -8.92 1.89
C LEU A 118 -6.36 -8.02 2.11
N ALA A 119 -6.51 -6.71 1.90
CA ALA A 119 -5.44 -5.74 2.12
C ALA A 119 -5.07 -5.67 3.61
N SER A 120 -6.04 -5.68 4.52
CA SER A 120 -5.80 -5.66 5.97
C SER A 120 -5.03 -6.89 6.44
N LYS A 121 -5.31 -8.08 5.88
CA LYS A 121 -4.53 -9.30 6.17
C LYS A 121 -3.07 -9.16 5.72
N GLN A 122 -2.83 -8.67 4.50
CA GLN A 122 -1.47 -8.44 4.00
C GLN A 122 -0.74 -7.36 4.80
N ALA A 123 -1.44 -6.28 5.15
CA ALA A 123 -0.91 -5.20 5.96
C ALA A 123 -0.48 -5.66 7.36
N SER A 124 -1.25 -6.55 8.00
CA SER A 124 -0.87 -7.13 9.29
C SER A 124 0.46 -7.90 9.20
N VAL A 125 0.68 -8.65 8.12
CA VAL A 125 1.93 -9.39 7.91
C VAL A 125 3.10 -8.44 7.70
N LEU A 126 2.93 -7.43 6.83
CA LEU A 126 3.96 -6.42 6.56
C LEU A 126 4.32 -5.62 7.81
N LYS A 127 3.31 -5.23 8.60
CA LYS A 127 3.49 -4.55 9.87
C LYS A 127 4.27 -5.40 10.86
N GLN A 128 3.92 -6.67 11.04
CA GLN A 128 4.65 -7.58 11.93
C GLN A 128 6.11 -7.72 11.49
N PHE A 129 6.35 -7.87 10.19
CA PHE A 129 7.69 -7.93 9.63
C PHE A 129 8.49 -6.65 9.92
N ALA A 130 7.92 -5.47 9.64
CA ALA A 130 8.56 -4.18 9.90
C ALA A 130 8.87 -3.97 11.39
N THR A 131 7.94 -4.33 12.28
CA THR A 131 8.15 -4.28 13.73
C THR A 131 9.26 -5.23 14.17
N GLY A 132 9.34 -6.44 13.59
CA GLY A 132 10.43 -7.38 13.86
C GLY A 132 11.79 -6.82 13.49
N VAL A 133 11.93 -6.29 12.27
CA VAL A 133 13.18 -5.66 11.78
C VAL A 133 13.57 -4.46 12.64
N MET A 134 12.60 -3.64 13.05
CA MET A 134 12.83 -2.50 13.94
C MET A 134 13.35 -2.94 15.31
N LEU A 135 12.69 -3.93 15.92
CA LEU A 135 13.09 -4.45 17.23
C LEU A 135 14.50 -5.04 17.20
N GLU A 136 14.83 -5.82 16.17
CA GLU A 136 16.15 -6.43 16.01
C GLU A 136 17.25 -5.36 15.90
N LYS A 137 17.08 -4.38 15.01
CA LYS A 137 18.07 -3.32 14.79
C LYS A 137 18.27 -2.45 16.03
N LEU A 138 17.18 -1.97 16.65
CA LEU A 138 17.29 -1.08 17.81
C LEU A 138 17.76 -1.82 19.06
N SER A 139 17.36 -3.08 19.26
CA SER A 139 17.82 -3.87 20.42
C SER A 139 19.30 -4.22 20.30
N SER A 140 19.78 -4.54 19.10
CA SER A 140 21.21 -4.75 18.84
C SER A 140 22.01 -3.49 19.13
N GLU A 141 21.50 -2.33 18.70
CA GLU A 141 22.17 -1.04 18.95
C GLU A 141 22.18 -0.67 20.45
N ILE A 142 21.09 -0.93 21.18
CA ILE A 142 21.05 -0.77 22.64
C ILE A 142 22.12 -1.66 23.29
N GLN A 143 22.20 -2.94 22.94
CA GLN A 143 23.20 -3.87 23.49
C GLN A 143 24.63 -3.43 23.20
N ARG A 144 24.88 -2.90 22.00
CA ARG A 144 26.18 -2.36 21.58
C ARG A 144 26.56 -1.16 22.45
N LEU A 145 25.65 -0.22 22.67
CA LEU A 145 25.87 0.95 23.53
C LEU A 145 26.02 0.58 25.00
N GLU A 146 25.23 -0.37 25.52
CA GLU A 146 25.36 -0.87 26.90
C GLU A 146 26.74 -1.50 27.12
N SER A 147 27.26 -2.23 26.14
CA SER A 147 28.59 -2.84 26.19
C SER A 147 29.69 -1.79 26.17
N LEU A 148 29.58 -0.79 25.30
CA LEU A 148 30.56 0.29 25.22
C LEU A 148 30.56 1.18 26.47
N ALA A 149 29.39 1.44 27.06
CA ALA A 149 29.27 2.25 28.27
C ALA A 149 30.00 1.62 29.48
N LYS A 150 30.13 0.28 29.51
CA LYS A 150 30.90 -0.42 30.55
C LYS A 150 32.41 -0.19 30.46
N VAL A 151 32.92 0.07 29.25
CA VAL A 151 34.37 0.21 28.99
C VAL A 151 34.79 1.65 28.69
N ASN A 152 33.85 2.57 28.46
CA ASN A 152 34.12 3.95 28.10
C ASN A 152 33.18 4.93 28.83
N ALA A 153 33.72 5.67 29.80
CA ALA A 153 33.00 6.68 30.59
C ALA A 153 32.55 7.93 29.78
N THR A 154 32.96 8.04 28.51
CA THR A 154 32.54 9.14 27.62
C THR A 154 31.10 8.97 27.14
N ILE A 155 30.56 7.74 27.18
CA ILE A 155 29.21 7.45 26.73
C ILE A 155 28.22 7.95 27.78
N ARG A 156 27.35 8.86 27.35
CA ARG A 156 26.38 9.48 28.25
C ARG A 156 25.23 8.52 28.51
N PRO A 157 24.80 8.33 29.77
CA PRO A 157 23.63 7.49 30.08
C PRO A 157 22.34 8.03 29.41
N GLU A 158 22.31 9.31 29.07
CA GLU A 158 21.22 9.96 28.34
C GLU A 158 21.00 9.35 26.94
N GLU A 159 22.07 8.95 26.23
CA GLU A 159 21.96 8.36 24.89
C GLU A 159 21.21 7.02 24.94
N LEU A 160 21.48 6.22 25.98
CA LEU A 160 20.79 4.95 26.19
C LEU A 160 19.30 5.15 26.50
N SER A 161 18.99 6.15 27.31
CA SER A 161 17.62 6.51 27.67
C SER A 161 16.84 6.99 26.45
N LEU A 162 17.47 7.84 25.62
CA LEU A 162 16.90 8.33 24.37
C LEU A 162 16.60 7.18 23.41
N LEU A 163 17.52 6.24 23.22
CA LEU A 163 17.32 5.11 22.31
C LEU A 163 16.23 4.15 22.79
N LYS A 164 16.16 3.88 24.10
CA LYS A 164 15.06 3.08 24.70
C LYS A 164 13.71 3.77 24.51
N LYS A 165 13.67 5.10 24.64
CA LYS A 165 12.46 5.91 24.41
C LYS A 165 12.08 5.92 22.92
N GLU A 166 13.04 6.04 22.02
CA GLU A 166 12.82 5.96 20.57
C GLU A 166 12.20 4.61 20.20
N LEU A 167 12.75 3.50 20.69
CA LEU A 167 12.20 2.15 20.47
C LEU A 167 10.74 2.05 20.93
N ALA A 168 10.43 2.53 22.14
CA ALA A 168 9.07 2.49 22.66
C ALA A 168 8.09 3.33 21.82
N ASN A 169 8.50 4.55 21.43
CA ASN A 169 7.68 5.44 20.61
C ASN A 169 7.46 4.89 19.20
N LEU A 170 8.50 4.35 18.58
CA LEU A 170 8.42 3.72 17.26
C LEU A 170 7.50 2.50 17.30
N LYS A 171 7.66 1.63 18.30
CA LYS A 171 6.78 0.47 18.48
C LYS A 171 5.31 0.90 18.53
N ASN A 172 4.97 1.88 19.38
CA ASN A 172 3.62 2.40 19.47
C ASN A 172 3.13 2.99 18.13
N SER A 173 4.00 3.68 17.40
CA SER A 173 3.65 4.28 16.10
C SER A 173 3.40 3.22 15.02
N LEU A 174 4.27 2.21 14.92
CA LEU A 174 4.07 1.09 13.99
C LEU A 174 2.82 0.28 14.37
N ASP A 175 2.54 0.13 15.68
CA ASP A 175 1.33 -0.52 16.18
C ASP A 175 0.05 0.25 15.82
N GLN A 176 0.14 1.54 15.52
CA GLN A 176 -0.96 2.37 15.03
C GLN A 176 -0.96 2.56 13.50
N ALA A 177 -0.04 1.91 12.78
CA ALA A 177 -0.03 1.96 11.32
C ALA A 177 -1.37 1.47 10.75
N ARG A 178 -1.87 2.20 9.76
CA ARG A 178 -3.20 2.02 9.18
C ARG A 178 -3.11 1.79 7.68
N VAL A 179 -4.15 1.17 7.15
CA VAL A 179 -4.33 0.98 5.71
C VAL A 179 -5.29 2.05 5.22
N ARG A 180 -4.88 2.80 4.19
CA ARG A 180 -5.72 3.78 3.50
C ARG A 180 -5.95 3.32 2.07
N LEU A 181 -7.17 3.45 1.57
CA LEU A 181 -7.44 3.23 0.14
C LEU A 181 -6.89 4.42 -0.66
N ASP A 182 -6.12 4.13 -1.70
CA ASP A 182 -5.46 5.14 -2.53
C ASP A 182 -6.08 5.21 -3.92
N SER A 183 -6.29 4.06 -4.56
CA SER A 183 -6.97 4.00 -5.85
C SER A 183 -7.82 2.75 -6.04
N ILE A 184 -8.87 2.89 -6.86
CA ILE A 184 -9.73 1.82 -7.34
C ILE A 184 -9.78 1.87 -8.86
N ARG A 185 -9.60 0.71 -9.47
CA ARG A 185 -9.86 0.49 -10.88
C ARG A 185 -10.86 -0.64 -11.05
N LEU A 186 -12.00 -0.30 -11.62
CA LEU A 186 -13.03 -1.26 -11.99
C LEU A 186 -12.78 -1.70 -13.44
N ILE A 187 -12.77 -3.01 -13.70
CA ILE A 187 -12.36 -3.56 -14.99
C ILE A 187 -13.45 -4.50 -15.50
N TRP A 188 -14.03 -4.16 -16.64
CA TRP A 188 -14.89 -5.08 -17.38
C TRP A 188 -14.05 -5.95 -18.30
N ARG A 189 -13.93 -7.24 -18.00
CA ARG A 189 -13.26 -8.21 -18.87
C ARG A 189 -14.31 -8.93 -19.71
N GLY A 190 -14.35 -8.69 -21.02
CA GLY A 190 -15.33 -9.28 -21.93
C GLY A 190 -15.68 -8.37 -23.12
N SER A 191 -16.69 -8.72 -23.91
CA SER A 191 -17.26 -7.82 -24.92
C SER A 191 -18.12 -6.72 -24.26
N MET A 192 -18.05 -5.48 -24.76
CA MET A 192 -18.86 -4.35 -24.26
C MET A 192 -20.33 -4.45 -24.67
N GLU A 193 -20.66 -5.20 -25.72
CA GLU A 193 -22.05 -5.39 -26.17
C GLU A 193 -22.89 -6.07 -25.09
N ARG A 194 -22.28 -6.97 -24.32
CA ARG A 194 -22.93 -7.68 -23.20
C ARG A 194 -23.11 -6.83 -21.95
N LEU A 195 -22.54 -5.62 -21.92
CA LEU A 195 -22.77 -4.66 -20.85
C LEU A 195 -24.03 -3.82 -21.13
N ARG A 196 -24.46 -3.70 -22.40
CA ARG A 196 -25.58 -2.84 -22.82
C ARG A 196 -26.93 -3.55 -22.85
N ASN A 197 -26.94 -4.88 -22.85
CA ASN A 197 -28.13 -5.73 -22.78
C ASN A 197 -28.37 -6.16 -21.34
#